data_AF-A0A2M7Q1K0-F1
#
_entry.id   AF-A0A2M7Q1K0-F1
#
_cell.length_a   1.000
_cell.length_b   1.000
_cell.length_c   1.000
_cell.angle_alpha   90.00
_cell.angle_beta   90.00
_cell.angle_gamma   90.00
#
_symmetry.space_group_name_H-M   'P 1'
#
loop_
_entity.id
_entity.type
_entity.pdbx_description
1 polymer ?
#
loop_
_entity_poly.entity_id
_entity_poly.type
_entity_poly.pdbx_seq_one_letter_code
_entity_poly.pdbx_strand_id
1 'polypeptide(L)' 'MIYVKDQQDECDCYFQAHVRINHHPHQWGCFASKIEAEQWAYWLQKKIITRDLFDAAITRTDQS' A
#
# COMPACT_ATOMS: atom_id res chain seq x y z
N MET A 1 4.57 1.57 6.41
CA MET A 1 4.07 0.48 7.26
C MET A 1 2.99 -0.27 6.51
N ILE A 2 3.16 -1.58 6.38
CA ILE A 2 2.14 -2.50 5.90
C ILE A 2 1.63 -3.28 7.11
N TYR A 3 0.33 -3.46 7.23
CA TYR A 3 -0.24 -4.41 8.19
C TYR A 3 -1.45 -5.12 7.59
N VAL A 4 -1.59 -6.40 7.89
CA VAL A 4 -2.76 -7.21 7.52
C VAL A 4 -3.44 -7.64 8.81
N LYS A 5 -4.74 -7.37 8.91
CA LYS A 5 -5.57 -7.70 10.06
C LYS A 5 -6.60 -8.75 9.64
N ASP A 6 -6.76 -9.78 10.46
CA ASP A 6 -7.87 -10.73 10.33
C ASP A 6 -9.16 -10.04 10.79
N GLN A 7 -10.18 -10.09 9.96
CA GLN A 7 -11.51 -9.54 10.23
C GLN A 7 -12.44 -10.74 10.45
N GLN A 8 -12.81 -10.98 11.71
CA GLN A 8 -13.68 -12.10 12.10
C GLN A 8 -15.17 -11.77 11.95
N ASP A 9 -15.52 -10.50 11.74
CA ASP A 9 -16.90 -9.99 11.83
C ASP A 9 -17.51 -9.55 10.48
N GLU A 10 -16.75 -9.54 9.38
CA GLU A 10 -17.26 -9.19 8.03
C GLU A 10 -17.27 -10.42 7.11
N CYS A 11 -18.48 -10.84 6.69
CA CYS A 11 -18.68 -12.05 5.88
C CYS A 11 -17.92 -12.06 4.55
N ASP A 12 -17.57 -10.90 3.99
CA ASP A 12 -16.91 -10.77 2.68
C ASP A 12 -15.47 -10.24 2.77
N CYS A 13 -14.97 -9.93 3.98
CA CYS A 13 -13.62 -9.41 4.20
C CYS A 13 -12.96 -10.22 5.31
N TYR A 14 -12.29 -11.32 4.96
CA TYR A 14 -11.57 -12.14 5.95
C TYR A 14 -10.25 -11.51 6.37
N PHE A 15 -9.56 -10.83 5.43
CA PHE A 15 -8.27 -10.19 5.66
C PHE A 15 -8.29 -8.77 5.15
N GLN A 16 -8.05 -7.81 6.04
CA GLN A 16 -7.94 -6.40 5.70
C GLN A 16 -6.47 -5.99 5.65
N ALA A 17 -6.01 -5.62 4.46
CA ALA A 17 -4.68 -5.07 4.26
C ALA A 17 -4.70 -3.55 4.41
N HIS A 18 -3.65 -3.00 4.99
CA HIS A 18 -3.49 -1.58 5.20
C HIS A 18 -2.08 -1.13 4.83
N VAL A 19 -2.01 -0.03 4.09
CA VAL A 19 -0.77 0.57 3.60
C VAL A 19 -0.73 2.02 4.07
N ARG A 20 0.21 2.31 4.99
CA ARG A 20 0.55 3.66 5.42
C ARG A 20 1.94 4.03 4.95
N ILE A 21 2.06 5.05 4.13
CA ILE A 21 3.33 5.62 3.69
C ILE A 21 3.32 7.10 4.05
N ASN A 22 4.43 7.61 4.57
CA ASN A 22 4.52 9.02 4.94
C ASN A 22 4.20 9.90 3.74
N HIS A 23 3.45 10.98 3.97
CA HIS A 23 2.97 11.90 2.92
C HIS A 23 1.97 11.31 1.90
N HIS A 24 1.51 10.07 2.10
CA HIS A 24 0.45 9.47 1.30
C HIS A 24 -0.80 9.19 2.14
N PRO A 25 -2.01 9.27 1.54
CA PRO A 25 -3.24 8.84 2.21
C PRO A 25 -3.15 7.38 2.66
N HIS A 26 -3.74 7.08 3.81
CA HIS A 26 -3.89 5.70 4.28
C HIS A 26 -4.77 4.92 3.30
N GLN A 27 -4.22 3.82 2.75
CA GLN A 27 -4.96 2.94 1.85
C GLN A 27 -5.25 1.61 2.52
N TRP A 28 -6.40 1.02 2.19
CA TRP A 28 -6.82 -0.26 2.73
C TRP A 28 -7.61 -1.05 1.68
N GLY A 29 -7.60 -2.38 1.83
CA GLY A 29 -8.29 -3.30 0.95
C GLY A 29 -8.74 -4.55 1.70
N CYS A 30 -9.77 -5.21 1.17
CA CYS A 30 -10.37 -6.42 1.73
C CYS A 30 -10.09 -7.62 0.82
N PHE A 31 -9.72 -8.75 1.42
CA PHE A 31 -9.24 -9.92 0.71
C PHE A 31 -9.79 -11.20 1.32
N ALA A 32 -9.96 -12.21 0.46
CA ALA A 32 -10.41 -13.54 0.86
C ALA A 32 -9.29 -14.36 1.52
N SER A 33 -8.03 -14.08 1.17
CA SER A 33 -6.87 -14.75 1.76
C SER A 33 -5.81 -13.77 2.29
N LYS A 34 -5.10 -14.21 3.32
CA LYS A 34 -3.96 -13.45 3.88
C LYS A 34 -2.88 -13.19 2.85
N ILE A 35 -2.60 -14.17 1.99
CA ILE A 35 -1.56 -14.07 0.97
C ILE A 35 -1.90 -12.98 -0.05
N GLU A 36 -3.16 -12.90 -0.51
CA GLU A 36 -3.60 -11.83 -1.41
C GLU A 36 -3.50 -10.45 -0.74
N ALA A 37 -3.91 -10.36 0.53
CA ALA A 37 -3.82 -9.14 1.31
C ALA A 37 -2.37 -8.64 1.42
N GLU A 38 -1.43 -9.54 1.74
CA GLU A 38 -0.01 -9.22 1.82
C GLU A 38 0.56 -8.83 0.46
N GLN A 39 0.31 -9.62 -0.59
CA GLN A 39 0.81 -9.37 -1.94
C GLN A 39 0.33 -8.03 -2.48
N TRP A 40 -0.96 -7.72 -2.31
CA TRP A 40 -1.53 -6.44 -2.70
C TRP A 40 -0.86 -5.29 -1.94
N ALA A 41 -0.68 -5.42 -0.62
CA ALA A 41 -0.08 -4.38 0.19
C ALA A 41 1.38 -4.10 -0.19
N TYR A 42 2.17 -5.15 -0.41
CA TYR A 42 3.56 -5.03 -0.86
C TYR A 42 3.65 -4.43 -2.26
N TRP A 43 2.81 -4.87 -3.18
CA TRP A 43 2.75 -4.32 -4.54
C TRP A 43 2.41 -2.84 -4.52
N LEU A 44 1.38 -2.45 -3.76
CA LEU A 44 0.94 -1.07 -3.63
C LEU A 44 2.04 -0.19 -3.02
N GLN A 45 2.67 -0.66 -1.94
CA GLN A 45 3.79 0.06 -1.34
C GLN A 45 4.93 0.29 -2.35
N LYS A 46 5.31 -0.76 -3.09
CA LYS A 46 6.37 -0.66 -4.09
C LYS A 46 6.01 0.36 -5.17
N LYS A 47 4.76 0.36 -5.64
CA LYS A 47 4.27 1.33 -6.63
C LYS A 47 4.37 2.77 -6.14
N ILE A 48 3.92 3.03 -4.91
CA ILE A 48 3.96 4.38 -4.33
C ILE A 48 5.41 4.85 -4.17
N ILE A 49 6.27 4.05 -3.53
CA ILE A 49 7.68 4.42 -3.32
C ILE A 49 8.39 4.64 -4.66
N THR A 50 8.13 3.78 -5.65
CA THR A 50 8.74 3.92 -6.98
C THR A 50 8.31 5.23 -7.63
N ARG A 51 7.02 5.57 -7.53
CA ARG A 51 6.50 6.84 -8.07
C ARG A 51 7.15 8.04 -7.39
N ASP A 52 7.25 8.03 -6.06
CA ASP A 52 7.90 9.12 -5.31
C ASP A 52 9.36 9.31 -5.71
N LEU A 53 10.09 8.22 -5.93
CA LEU A 53 11.48 8.27 -6.39
C LEU A 53 11.60 8.90 -7.79
N PHE A 54 10.69 8.56 -8.71
CA PHE A 54 10.65 9.16 -10.04
C PHE A 54 10.30 10.66 -9.98
N ASP A 55 9.28 11.04 -9.22
CA ASP A 55 8.87 12.43 -9.07
C ASP A 55 9.99 13.28 -8.42
N ALA A 56 10.69 12.72 -7.42
CA ALA A 56 11.86 13.35 -6.81
C ALA A 56 13.05 13.49 -7.77
N ALA A 57 13.27 12.51 -8.66
CA ALA A 57 14.31 12.58 -9.68
C ALA A 57 14.02 13.68 -10.71
N ILE A 58 12.79 13.75 -11.21
CA ILE A 58 12.34 14.78 -12.17
C ILE A 58 12.47 16.18 -11.55
N THR A 59 12.00 16.36 -10.32
CA THR A 59 12.06 17.67 -9.62
C THR A 59 13.49 18.19 -9.47
N ARG A 60 14.49 17.30 -9.32
CA ARG A 60 15.90 17.69 -9.21
C ARG A 60 16.52 18.07 -10.55
N THR A 61 16.07 17.49 -11.66
CA THR A 61 16.59 17.82 -13.00
C THR A 61 16.11 19.19 -13.48
N ASP A 62 14.92 19.65 -13.04
CA ASP A 62 14.39 20.99 -13.37
C ASP A 62 15.10 22.15 -12.63
N GLN A 63 15.90 21.86 -11.60
CA GLN A 63 16.65 22.87 -10.84
C GLN A 63 18.13 23.01 -11.24
N SER A 64 18.57 22.29 -12.30
CA SER A 64 19.97 22.26 -12.77
C SER A 64 20.20 23.07 -14.03
#